data_AF-A0A7Z9SCT5-F1
#
_entry.id   AF-A0A7Z9SCT5-F1
#
_cell.length_a   1.000
_cell.length_b   1.000
_cell.length_c   1.000
_cell.angle_alpha   90.00
_cell.angle_beta   90.00
_cell.angle_gamma   90.00
#
_symmetry.space_group_name_H-M   'P 1'
#
loop_
_entity.id
_entity.type
_entity.pdbx_description
1 polymer ?
#
loop_
_entity_poly.entity_id
_entity_poly.type
_entity_poly.pdbx_seq_one_letter_code
_entity_poly.pdbx_strand_id
1 'polypeptide(L)'
;MQRFSSNDCSQPDGTESCPYPTINSALDNAKPGDRILIKQGRYSEYVNIYQKNNLTIEGYPGHDVIIDGTIPLNTDWVPYTHNGHSIYKTVIDFDLLSNRYGIRTDSVYSVFVDDRYMMMSMPLNFKNPTESINGDPKGIDDNSPASIYKYGVSKYMNVIRSPVPKTFGAEASYDLGYRGGELAFLDTLEEWSFDPGTGTLYLYPSDGFIPDKNNVRIRTKDGLFYIRDSDHMEVRNLHFYSGPLHAYDCDYLTVEDSKFSFSTDMYASQMRNGSALGRYSWWRNLVFENSNNAGPLVHSRHMYTIMENILFTNHSWFSGSHDYVTDTRNYRLGSDGKINEYGSDIWRYITVMNSNSAGIFPGLRSLTEYIRIENIFDYGDGSGIQRNGTATDSSTTRYSWIINAPRWNGFRWNSNKSGHHADMHHVVSIGNSRGFRLK
;
A
#
# COMPACT_ATOMS: atom_id res chain seq x y z
N MET A 1 -1.02 -22.52 -4.72
CA MET A 1 -2.25 -23.33 -4.67
C MET A 1 -2.50 -23.71 -3.21
N GLN A 2 -3.73 -23.60 -2.70
CA GLN A 2 -4.06 -23.97 -1.31
C GLN A 2 -3.75 -25.46 -1.10
N ARG A 3 -2.87 -25.79 -0.15
CA ARG A 3 -2.39 -27.17 0.06
C ARG A 3 -3.33 -28.00 0.95
N PHE A 4 -4.22 -27.33 1.68
CA PHE A 4 -5.16 -27.95 2.61
C PHE A 4 -6.58 -27.55 2.21
N SER A 5 -7.34 -28.49 1.66
CA SER A 5 -8.78 -28.35 1.40
C SER A 5 -9.54 -29.40 2.23
N SER A 6 -10.75 -29.06 2.66
CA SER A 6 -11.63 -29.91 3.47
C SER A 6 -12.22 -31.11 2.70
N ASN A 7 -11.58 -31.56 1.61
CA ASN A 7 -12.13 -32.55 0.69
C ASN A 7 -12.36 -33.93 1.34
N ASP A 8 -11.75 -34.18 2.51
CA ASP A 8 -11.82 -35.46 3.22
C ASP A 8 -12.83 -35.47 4.38
N CYS A 9 -13.61 -34.39 4.60
CA CYS A 9 -14.65 -34.39 5.62
C CYS A 9 -16.03 -33.93 5.10
N SER A 10 -17.08 -34.59 5.60
CA SER A 10 -18.45 -34.37 5.14
C SER A 10 -19.00 -33.00 5.51
N GLN A 11 -18.55 -32.42 6.63
CA GLN A 11 -18.89 -31.06 7.08
C GLN A 11 -17.70 -30.44 7.83
N PRO A 12 -17.08 -29.36 7.31
CA PRO A 12 -16.03 -28.60 8.00
C PRO A 12 -16.45 -28.14 9.40
N ASP A 13 -15.69 -28.51 10.42
CA ASP A 13 -15.93 -28.14 11.82
C ASP A 13 -14.84 -27.24 12.41
N GLY A 14 -13.82 -26.89 11.61
CA GLY A 14 -12.72 -26.02 12.00
C GLY A 14 -11.60 -26.72 12.79
N THR A 15 -11.72 -28.03 13.03
CA THR A 15 -10.64 -28.83 13.64
C THR A 15 -9.47 -29.01 12.69
N GLU A 16 -8.32 -29.43 13.22
CA GLU A 16 -7.14 -29.70 12.39
C GLU A 16 -7.40 -30.79 11.33
N SER A 17 -8.21 -31.79 11.68
CA SER A 17 -8.61 -32.91 10.81
C SER A 17 -9.71 -32.55 9.81
N CYS A 18 -10.50 -31.52 10.08
CA CYS A 18 -11.60 -31.08 9.22
C CYS A 18 -11.68 -29.54 9.19
N PRO A 19 -10.64 -28.89 8.62
CA PRO A 19 -10.52 -27.44 8.65
C PRO A 19 -11.58 -26.78 7.77
N TYR A 20 -11.90 -25.52 8.08
CA TYR A 20 -12.68 -24.69 7.17
C TYR A 20 -11.94 -24.48 5.84
N PRO A 21 -12.65 -24.54 4.69
CA PRO A 21 -12.02 -24.38 3.38
C PRO A 21 -11.61 -22.92 3.10
N THR A 22 -12.22 -21.95 3.78
CA THR A 22 -11.98 -20.52 3.56
C THR A 22 -11.87 -19.76 4.88
N ILE A 23 -11.32 -18.55 4.85
CA ILE A 23 -11.20 -17.68 6.01
C ILE A 23 -12.58 -17.15 6.41
N ASN A 24 -13.44 -16.77 5.46
CA ASN A 24 -14.80 -16.30 5.79
C ASN A 24 -15.64 -17.42 6.45
N SER A 25 -15.52 -18.67 6.02
CA SER A 25 -16.25 -19.78 6.67
C SER A 25 -15.77 -20.06 8.10
N ALA A 26 -14.48 -19.84 8.39
CA ALA A 26 -14.00 -19.84 9.77
C ALA A 26 -14.56 -18.66 10.58
N LEU A 27 -14.58 -17.45 9.99
CA LEU A 27 -15.13 -16.25 10.62
C LEU A 27 -16.63 -16.39 10.92
N ASP A 28 -17.42 -17.01 10.04
CA ASP A 28 -18.85 -17.23 10.24
C ASP A 28 -19.15 -18.03 11.52
N ASN A 29 -18.23 -18.94 11.90
CA ASN A 29 -18.38 -19.81 13.06
C ASN A 29 -17.60 -19.32 14.30
N ALA A 30 -16.71 -18.34 14.14
CA ALA A 30 -15.86 -17.82 15.21
C ALA A 30 -16.66 -17.08 16.29
N LYS A 31 -16.28 -17.32 17.54
CA LYS A 31 -16.82 -16.72 18.77
C LYS A 31 -15.75 -15.87 19.46
N PRO A 32 -16.15 -14.88 20.28
CA PRO A 32 -15.20 -14.11 21.07
C PRO A 32 -14.27 -15.00 21.89
N GLY A 33 -12.97 -14.80 21.75
CA GLY A 33 -11.88 -15.57 22.35
C GLY A 33 -11.24 -16.59 21.39
N ASP A 34 -11.86 -16.85 20.23
CA ASP A 34 -11.34 -17.83 19.28
C ASP A 34 -10.09 -17.34 18.55
N ARG A 35 -9.25 -18.32 18.18
CA ARG A 35 -8.07 -18.13 17.33
C ARG A 35 -8.26 -18.87 16.02
N ILE A 36 -8.27 -18.13 14.91
CA ILE A 36 -8.34 -18.67 13.55
C ILE A 36 -6.91 -18.88 13.05
N LEU A 37 -6.48 -20.13 12.98
CA LEU A 37 -5.16 -20.52 12.48
C LEU A 37 -5.23 -20.90 11.00
N ILE A 38 -4.53 -20.16 10.15
CA ILE A 38 -4.55 -20.35 8.69
C ILE A 38 -3.33 -21.17 8.28
N LYS A 39 -3.53 -22.30 7.59
CA LYS A 39 -2.42 -23.16 7.14
C LYS A 39 -1.78 -22.62 5.85
N GLN A 40 -0.63 -23.19 5.47
CA GLN A 40 0.14 -22.75 4.30
C GLN A 40 -0.73 -22.73 3.04
N GLY A 41 -0.71 -21.61 2.33
CA GLY A 41 -1.54 -21.43 1.15
C GLY A 41 -1.62 -20.01 0.65
N ARG A 42 -2.23 -19.88 -0.53
CA ARG A 42 -2.54 -18.60 -1.17
C ARG A 42 -4.05 -18.51 -1.32
N TYR A 43 -4.66 -17.59 -0.59
CA TYR A 43 -6.09 -17.47 -0.38
C TYR A 43 -6.61 -16.27 -1.16
N SER A 44 -7.22 -16.51 -2.31
CA SER A 44 -7.89 -15.50 -3.13
C SER A 44 -9.27 -15.20 -2.56
N GLU A 45 -9.31 -14.54 -1.42
CA GLU A 45 -10.54 -14.29 -0.66
C GLU A 45 -10.55 -12.86 -0.12
N TYR A 46 -11.69 -12.19 -0.30
CA TYR A 46 -11.94 -10.89 0.30
C TYR A 46 -12.54 -11.10 1.68
N VAL A 47 -11.88 -10.56 2.70
CA VAL A 47 -12.25 -10.75 4.10
C VAL A 47 -12.92 -9.49 4.61
N ASN A 48 -14.15 -9.62 5.09
CA ASN A 48 -14.91 -8.52 5.67
C ASN A 48 -15.44 -8.92 7.05
N ILE A 49 -14.91 -8.28 8.09
CA ILE A 49 -15.23 -8.56 9.49
C ILE A 49 -16.07 -7.40 10.02
N TYR A 50 -17.27 -7.71 10.49
CA TYR A 50 -18.21 -6.71 11.00
C TYR A 50 -18.80 -7.19 12.32
N GLN A 51 -18.76 -6.32 13.34
CA GLN A 51 -19.33 -6.59 14.67
C GLN A 51 -18.85 -7.91 15.30
N LYS A 52 -17.58 -8.25 15.12
CA LYS A 52 -16.92 -9.39 15.77
C LYS A 52 -15.83 -8.87 16.68
N ASN A 53 -15.88 -9.24 17.95
CA ASN A 53 -14.93 -8.75 18.95
C ASN A 53 -14.08 -9.90 19.47
N ASN A 54 -12.88 -9.58 19.95
CA ASN A 54 -11.99 -10.49 20.64
C ASN A 54 -11.64 -11.72 19.79
N LEU A 55 -11.05 -11.53 18.61
CA LEU A 55 -10.62 -12.62 17.73
C LEU A 55 -9.16 -12.43 17.33
N THR A 56 -8.43 -13.54 17.27
CA THR A 56 -7.09 -13.59 16.67
C THR A 56 -7.16 -14.33 15.34
N ILE A 57 -6.62 -13.72 14.28
CA ILE A 57 -6.49 -14.31 12.95
C ILE A 57 -5.01 -14.35 12.62
N GLU A 58 -4.46 -15.55 12.46
CA GLU A 58 -3.03 -15.69 12.30
C GLU A 58 -2.62 -16.82 11.36
N GLY A 59 -1.52 -16.61 10.63
CA GLY A 59 -0.87 -17.69 9.90
C GLY A 59 -0.28 -18.70 10.88
N TYR A 60 -0.46 -19.99 10.59
CA TYR A 60 0.09 -21.07 11.41
C TYR A 60 1.63 -20.93 11.48
N PRO A 61 2.26 -21.12 12.65
CA PRO A 61 3.70 -20.90 12.80
C PRO A 61 4.53 -21.69 11.78
N GLY A 62 5.43 -21.01 11.07
CA GLY A 62 6.29 -21.59 10.04
C GLY A 62 5.61 -21.86 8.69
N HIS A 63 4.34 -21.49 8.52
CA HIS A 63 3.64 -21.60 7.24
C HIS A 63 3.61 -20.26 6.51
N ASP A 64 3.91 -20.30 5.21
CA ASP A 64 3.71 -19.15 4.33
C ASP A 64 2.21 -19.03 3.98
N VAL A 65 1.57 -18.01 4.55
CA VAL A 65 0.14 -17.71 4.34
C VAL A 65 0.01 -16.40 3.60
N ILE A 66 -0.50 -16.48 2.37
CA ILE A 66 -0.74 -15.32 1.52
C ILE A 66 -2.24 -15.07 1.43
N ILE A 67 -2.68 -13.91 1.90
CA ILE A 67 -4.02 -13.36 1.64
C ILE A 67 -3.90 -12.54 0.35
N ASP A 68 -4.55 -12.98 -0.72
CA ASP A 68 -4.28 -12.49 -2.06
C ASP A 68 -5.49 -11.79 -2.68
N GLY A 69 -5.35 -10.49 -2.95
CA GLY A 69 -6.37 -9.70 -3.65
C GLY A 69 -6.43 -9.94 -5.16
N THR A 70 -5.60 -10.82 -5.69
CA THR A 70 -5.70 -11.29 -7.08
C THR A 70 -6.46 -12.61 -7.19
N ILE A 71 -7.06 -12.82 -8.36
CA ILE A 71 -7.64 -14.08 -8.78
C ILE A 71 -6.87 -14.64 -9.98
N PRO A 72 -6.64 -15.96 -10.06
CA PRO A 72 -6.09 -16.58 -11.26
C PRO A 72 -7.01 -16.37 -12.46
N LEU A 73 -6.43 -15.95 -13.58
CA LEU A 73 -7.11 -15.75 -14.85
C LEU A 73 -6.83 -16.96 -15.76
N ASN A 74 -7.70 -17.96 -15.68
CA ASN A 74 -7.55 -19.19 -16.45
C ASN A 74 -8.21 -19.09 -17.83
N THR A 75 -7.58 -18.33 -18.73
CA THR A 75 -8.06 -18.11 -20.09
C THR A 75 -6.99 -18.46 -21.12
N ASP A 76 -7.40 -18.74 -22.35
CA ASP A 76 -6.47 -18.95 -23.46
C ASP A 76 -5.94 -17.59 -23.94
N TRP A 77 -4.61 -17.51 -24.07
CA TRP A 77 -3.91 -16.33 -24.59
C TRP A 77 -3.53 -16.57 -26.04
N VAL A 78 -3.87 -15.62 -26.91
CA VAL A 78 -3.56 -15.71 -28.34
C VAL A 78 -2.53 -14.64 -28.73
N PRO A 79 -1.55 -14.98 -29.58
CA PRO A 79 -0.67 -13.98 -30.17
C PRO A 79 -1.46 -12.91 -30.92
N TYR A 80 -1.00 -11.67 -30.82
CA TYR A 80 -1.62 -10.52 -31.45
C TYR A 80 -0.54 -9.50 -31.84
N THR A 81 -0.70 -8.86 -32.99
CA THR A 81 0.24 -7.83 -33.44
C THR A 81 -0.39 -6.45 -33.23
N HIS A 82 0.28 -5.60 -32.46
CA HIS A 82 -0.14 -4.22 -32.21
C HIS A 82 1.01 -3.26 -32.49
N ASN A 83 0.82 -2.30 -33.40
CA ASN A 83 1.84 -1.30 -33.78
C ASN A 83 3.23 -1.88 -34.13
N GLY A 84 3.27 -3.10 -34.70
CA GLY A 84 4.52 -3.80 -35.03
C GLY A 84 5.13 -4.62 -33.89
N HIS A 85 4.53 -4.59 -32.70
CA HIS A 85 4.93 -5.42 -31.55
C HIS A 85 4.16 -6.74 -31.53
N SER A 86 4.84 -7.80 -31.11
CA SER A 86 4.23 -9.11 -30.85
C SER A 86 3.79 -9.16 -29.39
N ILE A 87 2.49 -9.07 -29.18
CA ILE A 87 1.86 -9.08 -27.86
C ILE A 87 0.89 -10.27 -27.76
N TYR A 88 0.28 -10.44 -26.60
CA TYR A 88 -0.74 -11.45 -26.36
C TYR A 88 -2.04 -10.78 -25.92
N LYS A 89 -3.16 -11.42 -26.22
CA LYS A 89 -4.46 -10.98 -25.70
C LYS A 89 -5.33 -12.15 -25.27
N THR A 90 -6.28 -11.83 -24.39
CA THR A 90 -7.34 -12.74 -23.97
C THR A 90 -8.62 -11.95 -23.68
N VAL A 91 -9.77 -12.61 -23.76
CA VAL A 91 -11.07 -12.02 -23.39
C VAL A 91 -11.46 -12.56 -22.03
N ILE A 92 -11.78 -11.65 -21.10
CA ILE A 92 -12.14 -11.98 -19.73
C ILE A 92 -13.65 -12.16 -19.63
N ASP A 93 -14.08 -13.34 -19.18
CA ASP A 93 -15.46 -13.59 -18.79
C ASP A 93 -15.67 -13.19 -17.32
N PHE A 94 -16.05 -11.93 -17.12
CA PHE A 94 -16.30 -11.37 -15.79
C PHE A 94 -17.51 -11.99 -15.08
N ASP A 95 -18.48 -12.52 -15.82
CA ASP A 95 -19.63 -13.21 -15.22
C ASP A 95 -19.19 -14.55 -14.66
N LEU A 96 -18.38 -15.31 -15.40
CA LEU A 96 -17.78 -16.56 -14.93
C LEU A 96 -16.88 -16.33 -13.71
N LEU A 97 -16.04 -15.30 -13.73
CA LEU A 97 -15.20 -14.95 -12.58
C LEU A 97 -16.05 -14.54 -11.38
N SER A 98 -17.08 -13.72 -11.59
CA SER A 98 -17.96 -13.28 -10.50
C SER A 98 -18.68 -14.45 -9.85
N ASN A 99 -19.21 -15.37 -10.65
CA ASN A 99 -19.88 -16.58 -10.17
C ASN A 99 -18.91 -17.51 -9.43
N ARG A 100 -17.67 -17.68 -9.92
CA ARG A 100 -16.67 -18.56 -9.31
C ARG A 100 -16.22 -18.07 -7.93
N TYR A 101 -15.97 -16.77 -7.79
CA TYR A 101 -15.41 -16.20 -6.57
C TYR A 101 -16.46 -15.56 -5.66
N GLY A 102 -17.74 -15.58 -6.03
CA GLY A 102 -18.85 -15.06 -5.22
C GLY A 102 -18.79 -13.54 -5.01
N ILE A 103 -18.05 -12.82 -5.86
CA ILE A 103 -17.84 -11.38 -5.77
C ILE A 103 -18.02 -10.74 -7.13
N ARG A 104 -18.60 -9.55 -7.20
CA ARG A 104 -18.69 -8.82 -8.48
C ARG A 104 -17.29 -8.50 -8.99
N THR A 105 -16.92 -9.00 -10.17
CA THR A 105 -15.69 -8.59 -10.88
C THR A 105 -16.08 -7.87 -12.15
N ASP A 106 -15.57 -6.67 -12.38
CA ASP A 106 -15.95 -5.83 -13.54
C ASP A 106 -14.82 -4.91 -14.02
N SER A 107 -13.61 -5.10 -13.50
CA SER A 107 -12.45 -4.30 -13.84
C SER A 107 -11.16 -5.08 -13.56
N VAL A 108 -10.08 -4.66 -14.21
CA VAL A 108 -8.70 -5.11 -13.95
C VAL A 108 -7.93 -3.92 -13.39
N TYR A 109 -7.37 -4.08 -12.19
CA TYR A 109 -6.57 -3.04 -11.54
C TYR A 109 -5.07 -3.29 -11.61
N SER A 110 -4.67 -4.56 -11.56
CA SER A 110 -3.28 -5.01 -11.60
C SER A 110 -3.20 -6.35 -12.31
N VAL A 111 -2.09 -6.62 -12.98
CA VAL A 111 -1.81 -7.86 -13.70
C VAL A 111 -0.47 -8.41 -13.25
N PHE A 112 -0.41 -9.72 -13.04
CA PHE A 112 0.81 -10.43 -12.70
C PHE A 112 0.96 -11.67 -13.59
N VAL A 113 2.17 -11.97 -14.05
CA VAL A 113 2.50 -13.23 -14.74
C VAL A 113 3.63 -13.90 -13.97
N ASP A 114 3.41 -15.11 -13.47
CA ASP A 114 4.37 -15.81 -12.60
C ASP A 114 4.87 -14.92 -11.43
N ASP A 115 3.93 -14.20 -10.80
CA ASP A 115 4.15 -13.22 -9.73
C ASP A 115 5.02 -12.00 -10.09
N ARG A 116 5.44 -11.85 -11.35
CA ARG A 116 6.01 -10.60 -11.87
C ARG A 116 4.90 -9.58 -12.08
N TYR A 117 5.03 -8.44 -11.42
CA TYR A 117 4.17 -7.29 -11.64
C TYR A 117 4.26 -6.81 -13.09
N MET A 118 3.12 -6.61 -13.74
CA MET A 118 3.04 -6.01 -15.07
C MET A 118 2.55 -4.57 -14.96
N MET A 119 3.23 -3.67 -15.64
CA MET A 119 2.95 -2.24 -15.63
C MET A 119 1.71 -1.94 -16.46
N MET A 120 0.83 -1.12 -15.93
CA MET A 120 -0.24 -0.57 -16.75
C MET A 120 0.38 0.33 -17.83
N SER A 121 -0.05 0.18 -19.09
CA SER A 121 0.48 0.93 -20.24
C SER A 121 0.31 2.44 -20.06
N MET A 122 1.36 3.19 -20.42
CA MET A 122 1.46 4.63 -20.20
C MET A 122 2.09 5.31 -21.42
N PRO A 123 1.74 6.57 -21.74
CA PRO A 123 2.36 7.29 -22.87
C PRO A 123 3.88 7.48 -22.75
N LEU A 124 4.41 7.32 -21.53
CA LEU A 124 5.83 7.40 -21.23
C LEU A 124 6.29 6.05 -20.70
N ASN A 125 7.27 5.47 -21.38
CA ASN A 125 7.88 4.22 -20.98
C ASN A 125 8.83 4.38 -19.79
N PHE A 126 8.72 3.45 -18.85
CA PHE A 126 9.63 3.32 -17.73
C PHE A 126 9.92 1.85 -17.43
N LYS A 127 11.05 1.61 -16.76
CA LYS A 127 11.36 0.28 -16.25
C LYS A 127 10.40 -0.11 -15.15
N ASN A 128 10.22 -1.42 -15.01
CA ASN A 128 9.39 -1.98 -13.97
C ASN A 128 9.82 -1.47 -12.58
N PRO A 129 8.93 -0.75 -11.89
CA PRO A 129 9.28 -0.07 -10.65
C PRO A 129 9.48 -1.05 -9.49
N THR A 130 9.19 -2.33 -9.67
CA THR A 130 9.49 -3.38 -8.67
C THR A 130 10.93 -3.85 -8.70
N GLU A 131 11.72 -3.45 -9.70
CA GLU A 131 13.15 -3.75 -9.74
C GLU A 131 13.94 -2.93 -8.70
N SER A 132 14.95 -3.55 -8.10
CA SER A 132 15.79 -2.90 -7.09
C SER A 132 16.49 -1.66 -7.64
N ILE A 133 16.40 -0.55 -6.91
CA ILE A 133 17.16 0.65 -7.20
C ILE A 133 18.60 0.52 -6.68
N ASN A 134 19.51 0.07 -7.53
CA ASN A 134 20.94 0.20 -7.27
C ASN A 134 21.42 1.55 -7.79
N GLY A 135 21.36 2.61 -6.97
CA GLY A 135 21.90 3.90 -7.38
C GLY A 135 21.82 5.01 -6.32
N ASP A 136 22.81 5.90 -6.32
CA ASP A 136 22.77 7.16 -5.57
C ASP A 136 21.68 8.09 -6.18
N PRO A 137 20.70 8.58 -5.41
CA PRO A 137 19.75 9.62 -5.80
C PRO A 137 20.36 10.85 -6.49
N LYS A 138 21.65 11.15 -6.25
CA LYS A 138 22.38 12.23 -6.92
C LYS A 138 22.98 11.85 -8.27
N GLY A 139 23.09 10.56 -8.55
CA GLY A 139 23.75 9.98 -9.72
C GLY A 139 22.80 9.32 -10.72
N ILE A 140 21.49 9.56 -10.63
CA ILE A 140 20.54 9.15 -11.68
C ILE A 140 20.84 9.98 -12.93
N ASP A 141 21.69 9.44 -13.81
CA ASP A 141 22.03 10.04 -15.10
C ASP A 141 20.93 9.80 -16.15
N ASP A 142 21.03 10.48 -17.28
CA ASP A 142 20.05 10.39 -18.36
C ASP A 142 20.00 9.03 -19.07
N ASN A 143 20.95 8.14 -18.82
CA ASN A 143 21.01 6.80 -19.42
C ASN A 143 20.59 5.70 -18.42
N SER A 144 20.30 6.07 -17.18
CA SER A 144 20.01 5.12 -16.12
C SER A 144 18.59 4.56 -16.23
N PRO A 145 18.44 3.24 -16.08
CA PRO A 145 17.16 2.55 -16.08
C PRO A 145 16.20 2.86 -14.91
N ALA A 146 16.53 3.78 -14.00
CA ALA A 146 15.69 4.20 -12.87
C ALA A 146 14.65 5.29 -13.25
N SER A 147 13.95 5.12 -14.37
CA SER A 147 13.20 6.16 -15.09
C SER A 147 11.99 6.77 -14.36
N ILE A 148 11.42 6.13 -13.33
CA ILE A 148 10.36 6.74 -12.50
C ILE A 148 10.89 7.79 -11.50
N TYR A 149 12.19 7.70 -11.17
CA TYR A 149 12.92 8.61 -10.28
C TYR A 149 13.70 9.67 -11.05
N LYS A 150 13.99 9.37 -12.33
CA LYS A 150 14.40 10.36 -13.31
C LYS A 150 13.27 11.39 -13.44
N TYR A 151 13.65 12.62 -13.76
CA TYR A 151 12.78 13.77 -14.02
C TYR A 151 12.52 14.70 -12.83
N GLY A 152 12.83 15.97 -13.05
CA GLY A 152 12.81 17.03 -12.04
C GLY A 152 14.13 17.79 -11.82
N VAL A 153 14.99 17.98 -12.83
CA VAL A 153 16.06 19.02 -12.76
C VAL A 153 15.43 20.42 -12.80
N SER A 154 14.28 20.55 -13.48
CA SER A 154 13.33 21.65 -13.32
C SER A 154 12.06 21.09 -12.69
N LYS A 155 11.48 21.80 -11.71
CA LYS A 155 10.27 21.46 -10.93
C LYS A 155 9.02 21.06 -11.77
N TYR A 156 9.10 21.16 -13.10
CA TYR A 156 7.97 20.98 -14.02
C TYR A 156 8.27 20.18 -15.31
N MET A 157 9.53 19.88 -15.65
CA MET A 157 9.84 19.17 -16.90
C MET A 157 9.99 17.66 -16.71
N ASN A 158 9.29 16.90 -17.55
CA ASN A 158 9.33 15.43 -17.68
C ASN A 158 8.82 14.62 -16.48
N VAL A 159 8.14 15.23 -15.52
CA VAL A 159 7.60 14.57 -14.32
C VAL A 159 6.57 13.48 -14.69
N ILE A 160 6.76 12.24 -14.24
CA ILE A 160 5.74 11.20 -14.36
C ILE A 160 4.68 11.42 -13.29
N ARG A 161 3.48 11.80 -13.72
CA ARG A 161 2.33 12.05 -12.85
C ARG A 161 1.41 10.84 -12.85
N SER A 162 0.70 10.64 -11.75
CA SER A 162 -0.33 9.62 -11.71
C SER A 162 -1.46 9.97 -12.68
N PRO A 163 -1.90 9.04 -13.55
CA PRO A 163 -3.07 9.22 -14.41
C PRO A 163 -4.39 8.98 -13.66
N VAL A 164 -4.30 8.70 -12.36
CA VAL A 164 -5.45 8.41 -11.50
C VAL A 164 -5.82 9.70 -10.77
N PRO A 165 -7.02 10.25 -11.00
CA PRO A 165 -7.50 11.39 -10.24
C PRO A 165 -7.49 11.08 -8.75
N LYS A 166 -6.81 11.91 -7.96
CA LYS A 166 -6.77 11.75 -6.50
C LYS A 166 -8.07 12.29 -5.90
N THR A 167 -8.75 11.44 -5.15
CA THR A 167 -10.05 11.74 -4.50
C THR A 167 -9.93 12.02 -3.00
N PHE A 168 -8.74 11.87 -2.41
CA PHE A 168 -8.52 12.00 -0.97
C PHE A 168 -7.43 13.04 -0.62
N GLY A 169 -7.73 13.90 0.36
CA GLY A 169 -6.76 14.82 0.95
C GLY A 169 -6.44 16.08 0.12
N ALA A 170 -5.24 16.63 0.33
CA ALA A 170 -4.70 17.78 -0.41
C ALA A 170 -3.78 17.33 -1.57
N GLU A 171 -3.90 16.07 -2.01
CA GLU A 171 -3.12 15.50 -3.10
C GLU A 171 -3.48 16.23 -4.40
N ALA A 172 -2.47 16.65 -5.16
CA ALA A 172 -2.70 17.33 -6.43
C ALA A 172 -3.23 16.33 -7.46
N SER A 173 -4.45 16.54 -7.93
CA SER A 173 -4.99 15.82 -9.09
C SER A 173 -4.57 16.54 -10.37
N TYR A 174 -4.15 15.78 -11.37
CA TYR A 174 -3.76 16.30 -12.68
C TYR A 174 -4.65 15.68 -13.74
N ASP A 175 -5.31 16.52 -14.54
CA ASP A 175 -5.87 16.05 -15.80
C ASP A 175 -4.73 16.01 -16.82
N LEU A 176 -4.29 14.80 -17.14
CA LEU A 176 -3.19 14.59 -18.09
C LEU A 176 -3.68 14.48 -19.54
N GLY A 177 -5.00 14.52 -19.76
CA GLY A 177 -5.59 14.33 -21.09
C GLY A 177 -5.58 12.89 -21.62
N TYR A 178 -5.23 11.92 -20.77
CA TYR A 178 -5.22 10.49 -21.09
C TYR A 178 -5.59 9.64 -19.87
N ARG A 179 -5.87 8.36 -20.07
CA ARG A 179 -6.06 7.37 -19.00
C ARG A 179 -4.95 6.32 -19.05
N GLY A 180 -4.52 5.84 -17.90
CA GLY A 180 -3.58 4.71 -17.85
C GLY A 180 -4.27 3.43 -18.34
N GLY A 181 -3.53 2.56 -19.01
CA GLY A 181 -4.03 1.25 -19.46
C GLY A 181 -4.75 1.27 -20.80
N GLU A 182 -4.66 2.36 -21.56
CA GLU A 182 -5.19 2.46 -22.93
C GLU A 182 -4.29 1.71 -23.92
N LEU A 183 -4.89 0.90 -24.80
CA LEU A 183 -4.17 0.10 -25.80
C LEU A 183 -3.25 0.94 -26.69
N ALA A 184 -3.62 2.20 -26.96
CA ALA A 184 -2.81 3.10 -27.76
C ALA A 184 -1.42 3.41 -27.18
N PHE A 185 -1.21 3.16 -25.88
CA PHE A 185 0.07 3.35 -25.20
C PHE A 185 0.80 2.04 -24.91
N LEU A 186 0.30 0.89 -25.35
CA LEU A 186 0.95 -0.39 -25.13
C LEU A 186 2.07 -0.60 -26.16
N ASP A 187 3.30 -0.26 -25.80
CA ASP A 187 4.42 -0.25 -26.75
C ASP A 187 5.77 -0.76 -26.21
N THR A 188 5.85 -1.11 -24.91
CA THR A 188 7.07 -1.71 -24.32
C THR A 188 6.81 -2.96 -23.50
N LEU A 189 7.88 -3.70 -23.21
CA LEU A 189 7.84 -4.95 -22.45
C LEU A 189 7.25 -4.73 -21.05
N GLU A 190 6.56 -5.76 -20.57
CA GLU A 190 5.88 -5.85 -19.28
C GLU A 190 4.71 -4.90 -19.10
N GLU A 191 4.25 -4.25 -20.17
CA GLU A 191 3.04 -3.45 -20.13
C GLU A 191 1.77 -4.26 -20.40
N TRP A 192 0.64 -3.80 -19.84
CA TRP A 192 -0.69 -4.30 -20.15
C TRP A 192 -1.70 -3.18 -20.40
N SER A 193 -2.75 -3.51 -21.14
CA SER A 193 -3.90 -2.64 -21.43
C SER A 193 -5.19 -3.43 -21.28
N PHE A 194 -6.26 -2.80 -20.81
CA PHE A 194 -7.57 -3.44 -20.70
C PHE A 194 -8.65 -2.59 -21.37
N ASP A 195 -9.37 -3.20 -22.32
CA ASP A 195 -10.52 -2.60 -22.97
C ASP A 195 -11.82 -3.09 -22.30
N PRO A 196 -12.49 -2.24 -21.49
CA PRO A 196 -13.73 -2.61 -20.81
C PRO A 196 -14.92 -2.80 -21.76
N GLY A 197 -14.88 -2.22 -22.97
CA GLY A 197 -15.96 -2.36 -23.95
C GLY A 197 -16.02 -3.75 -24.58
N THR A 198 -14.87 -4.41 -24.70
CA THR A 198 -14.76 -5.77 -25.24
C THR A 198 -14.38 -6.82 -24.19
N GLY A 199 -14.02 -6.40 -22.98
CA GLY A 199 -13.48 -7.28 -21.95
C GLY A 199 -12.09 -7.83 -22.30
N THR A 200 -11.37 -7.20 -23.24
CA THR A 200 -10.10 -7.73 -23.75
C THR A 200 -8.93 -7.20 -22.92
N LEU A 201 -8.11 -8.11 -22.40
CA LEU A 201 -6.83 -7.82 -21.78
C LEU A 201 -5.71 -8.08 -22.78
N TYR A 202 -4.83 -7.10 -22.93
CA TYR A 202 -3.64 -7.13 -23.78
C TYR A 202 -2.39 -7.07 -22.89
N LEU A 203 -1.37 -7.85 -23.23
CA LEU A 203 -0.10 -7.90 -22.49
C LEU A 203 1.06 -7.96 -23.47
N TYR A 204 2.06 -7.10 -23.29
CA TYR A 204 3.35 -7.19 -23.96
C TYR A 204 4.34 -7.86 -23.00
N PRO A 205 4.60 -9.18 -23.12
CA PRO A 205 5.42 -9.87 -22.14
C PRO A 205 6.93 -9.65 -22.35
N SER A 206 7.71 -9.79 -21.28
CA SER A 206 9.17 -9.96 -21.33
C SER A 206 9.56 -11.44 -21.34
N ASP A 207 10.82 -11.72 -21.70
CA ASP A 207 11.37 -13.07 -21.70
C ASP A 207 11.21 -13.74 -20.34
N GLY A 208 10.65 -14.95 -20.32
CA GLY A 208 10.36 -15.70 -19.10
C GLY A 208 9.01 -15.39 -18.45
N PHE A 209 8.27 -14.39 -18.94
CA PHE A 209 6.95 -13.99 -18.41
C PHE A 209 5.88 -13.97 -19.52
N ILE A 210 5.90 -14.98 -20.38
CA ILE A 210 4.90 -15.16 -21.44
C ILE A 210 3.58 -15.63 -20.81
N PRO A 211 2.43 -14.99 -21.08
CA PRO A 211 1.18 -15.35 -20.43
C PRO A 211 0.62 -16.66 -20.98
N ASP A 212 0.12 -17.50 -20.08
CA ASP A 212 -0.64 -18.70 -20.37
C ASP A 212 -1.85 -18.82 -19.43
N LYS A 213 -2.61 -19.91 -19.58
CA LYS A 213 -3.84 -20.17 -18.81
C LYS A 213 -3.62 -20.44 -17.32
N ASN A 214 -2.38 -20.59 -16.86
CA ASN A 214 -2.03 -21.02 -15.50
C ASN A 214 -1.21 -19.99 -14.73
N ASN A 215 -0.50 -19.09 -15.42
CA ASN A 215 0.45 -18.18 -14.79
C ASN A 215 -0.02 -16.73 -14.62
N VAL A 216 -1.18 -16.35 -15.18
CA VAL A 216 -1.70 -14.98 -15.04
C VAL A 216 -2.65 -14.83 -13.86
N ARG A 217 -2.47 -13.75 -13.09
CA ARG A 217 -3.38 -13.33 -12.02
C ARG A 217 -3.75 -11.86 -12.17
N ILE A 218 -4.98 -11.52 -11.85
CA ILE A 218 -5.50 -10.16 -11.94
C ILE A 218 -6.11 -9.69 -10.62
N ARG A 219 -5.89 -8.43 -10.26
CA ARG A 219 -6.61 -7.75 -9.18
C ARG A 219 -7.90 -7.16 -9.73
N THR A 220 -9.03 -7.43 -9.10
CA THR A 220 -10.35 -6.95 -9.58
C THR A 220 -11.08 -6.05 -8.58
N LYS A 221 -10.50 -5.82 -7.40
CA LYS A 221 -11.04 -4.96 -6.34
C LYS A 221 -9.99 -4.03 -5.73
N ASP A 222 -10.45 -2.99 -5.06
CA ASP A 222 -9.62 -2.06 -4.30
C ASP A 222 -9.29 -2.58 -2.90
N GLY A 223 -10.25 -3.16 -2.18
CA GLY A 223 -10.07 -3.69 -0.83
C GLY A 223 -9.72 -5.18 -0.81
N LEU A 224 -9.14 -5.64 0.30
CA LEU A 224 -8.82 -7.06 0.52
C LEU A 224 -9.24 -7.54 1.91
N PHE A 225 -8.82 -6.83 2.95
CA PHE A 225 -9.12 -7.20 4.34
C PHE A 225 -9.69 -5.99 5.08
N TYR A 226 -10.99 -6.04 5.39
CA TYR A 226 -11.69 -4.93 6.04
C TYR A 226 -12.24 -5.38 7.38
N ILE A 227 -11.93 -4.61 8.43
CA ILE A 227 -12.42 -4.82 9.79
C ILE A 227 -13.24 -3.59 10.18
N ARG A 228 -14.45 -3.80 10.67
CA ARG A 228 -15.35 -2.70 11.01
C ARG A 228 -16.11 -2.97 12.30
N ASP A 229 -16.22 -1.95 13.15
CA ASP A 229 -17.04 -1.95 14.37
C ASP A 229 -16.71 -3.18 15.23
N SER A 230 -15.41 -3.48 15.40
CA SER A 230 -14.88 -4.76 15.88
C SER A 230 -13.63 -4.52 16.75
N ASP A 231 -13.77 -4.71 18.06
CA ASP A 231 -12.74 -4.43 19.06
C ASP A 231 -11.93 -5.67 19.45
N HIS A 232 -10.72 -5.47 19.98
CA HIS A 232 -9.84 -6.54 20.45
C HIS A 232 -9.51 -7.55 19.32
N MET A 233 -9.27 -7.03 18.13
CA MET A 233 -8.91 -7.82 16.96
C MET A 233 -7.39 -7.95 16.87
N GLU A 234 -6.90 -9.15 16.60
CA GLU A 234 -5.49 -9.41 16.33
C GLU A 234 -5.30 -10.04 14.96
N VAL A 235 -4.38 -9.51 14.16
CA VAL A 235 -4.02 -10.03 12.84
C VAL A 235 -2.51 -10.23 12.79
N ARG A 236 -2.05 -11.48 12.65
CA ARG A 236 -0.62 -11.82 12.81
C ARG A 236 -0.09 -12.78 11.76
N ASN A 237 1.20 -12.68 11.42
CA ASN A 237 1.91 -13.67 10.61
C ASN A 237 1.25 -13.95 9.24
N LEU A 238 0.89 -12.88 8.51
CA LEU A 238 0.26 -12.97 7.19
C LEU A 238 1.02 -12.16 6.14
N HIS A 239 1.00 -12.64 4.90
CA HIS A 239 1.38 -11.84 3.73
C HIS A 239 0.13 -11.37 3.00
N PHE A 240 -0.17 -10.08 3.08
CA PHE A 240 -1.18 -9.42 2.25
C PHE A 240 -0.57 -9.09 0.89
N TYR A 241 -1.06 -9.72 -0.16
CA TYR A 241 -0.59 -9.55 -1.52
C TYR A 241 -1.68 -8.88 -2.37
N SER A 242 -1.32 -7.79 -3.06
CA SER A 242 -2.21 -7.09 -3.99
C SER A 242 -3.53 -6.62 -3.35
N GLY A 243 -3.45 -6.07 -2.14
CA GLY A 243 -4.60 -5.50 -1.44
C GLY A 243 -4.27 -4.98 -0.05
N PRO A 244 -5.06 -4.05 0.51
CA PRO A 244 -4.79 -3.49 1.83
C PRO A 244 -5.57 -4.18 2.96
N LEU A 245 -5.08 -4.02 4.19
CA LEU A 245 -5.83 -4.23 5.43
C LEU A 245 -6.26 -2.89 6.02
N HIS A 246 -7.57 -2.67 6.15
CA HIS A 246 -8.12 -1.45 6.75
C HIS A 246 -9.07 -1.75 7.90
N ALA A 247 -8.95 -1.00 8.99
CA ALA A 247 -9.82 -1.10 10.16
C ALA A 247 -10.60 0.21 10.40
N TYR A 248 -11.91 0.13 10.54
CA TYR A 248 -12.79 1.27 10.77
C TYR A 248 -13.54 1.11 12.10
N ASP A 249 -13.39 2.10 12.98
CA ASP A 249 -14.05 2.11 14.30
C ASP A 249 -13.77 0.83 15.10
N CYS A 250 -12.48 0.53 15.27
CA CYS A 250 -11.99 -0.66 15.96
C CYS A 250 -11.01 -0.24 17.06
N ASP A 251 -11.32 -0.56 18.31
CA ASP A 251 -10.48 -0.31 19.48
C ASP A 251 -9.66 -1.56 19.84
N TYR A 252 -8.45 -1.35 20.35
CA TYR A 252 -7.53 -2.43 20.74
C TYR A 252 -7.17 -3.37 19.57
N LEU A 253 -6.84 -2.80 18.42
CA LEU A 253 -6.40 -3.54 17.22
C LEU A 253 -4.91 -3.86 17.28
N THR A 254 -4.55 -5.10 17.00
CA THR A 254 -3.15 -5.54 16.84
C THR A 254 -2.91 -6.05 15.42
N VAL A 255 -1.88 -5.52 14.75
CA VAL A 255 -1.39 -6.00 13.44
C VAL A 255 0.11 -6.23 13.55
N GLU A 256 0.53 -7.49 13.50
CA GLU A 256 1.92 -7.85 13.80
C GLU A 256 2.51 -8.88 12.83
N ASP A 257 3.84 -8.88 12.73
CA ASP A 257 4.64 -9.92 12.05
C ASP A 257 4.17 -10.20 10.61
N SER A 258 3.76 -9.15 9.90
CA SER A 258 3.06 -9.28 8.62
C SER A 258 3.71 -8.47 7.51
N LYS A 259 3.52 -8.95 6.28
CA LYS A 259 4.05 -8.33 5.07
C LYS A 259 2.92 -7.85 4.17
N PHE A 260 3.11 -6.72 3.54
CA PHE A 260 2.17 -6.08 2.63
C PHE A 260 2.88 -5.75 1.32
N SER A 261 2.54 -6.46 0.24
CA SER A 261 3.08 -6.20 -1.10
C SER A 261 1.95 -5.74 -2.02
N PHE A 262 2.18 -4.68 -2.82
CA PHE A 262 1.20 -4.19 -3.80
C PHE A 262 -0.16 -3.80 -3.20
N SER A 263 -0.18 -3.29 -1.96
CA SER A 263 -1.44 -2.98 -1.25
C SER A 263 -2.32 -2.01 -2.04
N THR A 264 -1.71 -1.03 -2.69
CA THR A 264 -2.36 -0.09 -3.60
C THR A 264 -1.62 -0.04 -4.93
N ASP A 265 -2.38 0.13 -6.00
CA ASP A 265 -1.85 0.21 -7.36
C ASP A 265 -2.81 0.97 -8.26
N MET A 266 -2.34 2.01 -8.95
CA MET A 266 -3.11 2.76 -9.95
C MET A 266 -4.54 3.04 -9.45
N TYR A 267 -5.56 2.53 -10.16
CA TYR A 267 -6.97 2.77 -9.82
C TYR A 267 -7.45 1.99 -8.58
N ALA A 268 -6.71 0.98 -8.10
CA ALA A 268 -6.95 0.29 -6.83
C ALA A 268 -6.23 0.99 -5.65
N SER A 269 -6.59 2.25 -5.41
CA SER A 269 -6.00 3.10 -4.36
C SER A 269 -7.03 3.76 -3.44
N GLN A 270 -8.30 3.35 -3.53
CA GLN A 270 -9.41 3.94 -2.76
C GLN A 270 -9.43 3.47 -1.31
N MET A 271 -8.98 2.23 -1.06
CA MET A 271 -8.71 1.71 0.29
C MET A 271 -7.19 1.68 0.53
N ARG A 272 -6.76 1.97 1.75
CA ARG A 272 -5.34 2.03 2.15
C ARG A 272 -5.13 1.20 3.41
N ASN A 273 -3.90 0.71 3.62
CA ASN A 273 -3.61 0.09 4.91
C ASN A 273 -3.80 1.10 6.04
N GLY A 274 -4.25 0.65 7.20
CA GLY A 274 -4.29 1.46 8.41
C GLY A 274 -5.63 1.43 9.11
N SER A 275 -5.93 2.49 9.85
CA SER A 275 -7.14 2.53 10.67
C SER A 275 -7.79 3.90 10.77
N ALA A 276 -9.10 3.91 10.98
CA ALA A 276 -9.85 5.13 11.22
C ALA A 276 -10.77 5.00 12.45
N LEU A 277 -10.99 6.13 13.13
CA LEU A 277 -11.95 6.33 14.24
C LEU A 277 -11.76 5.51 15.53
N GLY A 278 -11.00 4.41 15.51
CA GLY A 278 -10.67 3.65 16.72
C GLY A 278 -9.75 4.39 17.72
N ARG A 279 -9.41 3.74 18.82
CA ARG A 279 -8.73 4.36 19.97
C ARG A 279 -7.36 3.83 20.34
N TYR A 280 -7.10 2.54 20.20
CA TYR A 280 -5.81 1.97 20.56
C TYR A 280 -5.44 0.96 19.49
N SER A 281 -4.25 1.09 18.91
CA SER A 281 -3.75 0.07 18.00
C SER A 281 -2.24 -0.07 18.03
N TRP A 282 -1.79 -1.28 17.71
CA TRP A 282 -0.39 -1.67 17.67
C TRP A 282 -0.05 -2.27 16.32
N TRP A 283 0.88 -1.63 15.63
CA TRP A 283 1.36 -2.03 14.31
C TRP A 283 2.85 -2.33 14.46
N ARG A 284 3.22 -3.61 14.49
CA ARG A 284 4.60 -4.01 14.81
C ARG A 284 5.19 -5.04 13.87
N ASN A 285 6.49 -4.96 13.64
CA ASN A 285 7.23 -5.94 12.83
C ASN A 285 6.62 -6.10 11.43
N LEU A 286 6.41 -4.97 10.75
CA LEU A 286 5.71 -4.94 9.47
C LEU A 286 6.64 -4.57 8.31
N VAL A 287 6.34 -5.11 7.14
CA VAL A 287 7.01 -4.73 5.88
C VAL A 287 5.96 -4.31 4.87
N PHE A 288 6.10 -3.10 4.32
CA PHE A 288 5.29 -2.59 3.23
C PHE A 288 6.18 -2.34 2.02
N GLU A 289 5.86 -2.98 0.89
CA GLU A 289 6.64 -2.90 -0.34
C GLU A 289 5.79 -2.79 -1.61
N ASN A 290 6.43 -2.27 -2.66
CA ASN A 290 5.94 -2.32 -4.04
C ASN A 290 4.51 -1.79 -4.24
N SER A 291 4.13 -0.75 -3.49
CA SER A 291 2.79 -0.15 -3.56
C SER A 291 2.87 1.24 -4.18
N ASN A 292 1.87 1.66 -4.94
CA ASN A 292 1.86 3.00 -5.53
C ASN A 292 0.50 3.69 -5.39
N ASN A 293 0.49 4.97 -5.75
CA ASN A 293 -0.71 5.81 -5.86
C ASN A 293 -1.50 6.02 -4.57
N ALA A 294 -0.95 5.63 -3.41
CA ALA A 294 -1.44 5.98 -2.08
C ALA A 294 -0.35 5.78 -1.03
N GLY A 295 -0.50 6.48 0.11
CA GLY A 295 0.32 6.27 1.30
C GLY A 295 0.23 4.81 1.78
N PRO A 296 1.38 4.18 2.13
CA PRO A 296 1.44 2.75 2.40
C PRO A 296 0.79 2.34 3.72
N LEU A 297 0.68 3.26 4.69
CA LEU A 297 -0.05 3.09 5.95
C LEU A 297 -0.60 4.45 6.41
N VAL A 298 -1.92 4.51 6.61
CA VAL A 298 -2.67 5.76 6.85
C VAL A 298 -3.64 5.57 8.01
N HIS A 299 -3.39 6.30 9.09
CA HIS A 299 -4.30 6.46 10.21
C HIS A 299 -5.00 7.81 10.15
N SER A 300 -6.31 7.81 10.39
CA SER A 300 -7.13 9.02 10.36
C SER A 300 -8.17 9.01 11.45
N ARG A 301 -8.10 9.98 12.37
CA ARG A 301 -8.98 10.06 13.55
C ARG A 301 -8.85 8.87 14.51
N HIS A 302 -7.89 7.98 14.27
CA HIS A 302 -7.54 6.95 15.24
C HIS A 302 -6.78 7.61 16.40
N MET A 303 -6.97 7.13 17.63
CA MET A 303 -6.23 7.64 18.80
C MET A 303 -5.12 6.65 19.16
N TYR A 304 -4.10 7.11 19.89
CA TYR A 304 -3.13 6.27 20.61
C TYR A 304 -2.52 5.12 19.79
N THR A 305 -2.19 5.39 18.51
CA THR A 305 -1.51 4.45 17.63
C THR A 305 -0.06 4.24 18.06
N ILE A 306 0.40 3.00 18.09
CA ILE A 306 1.82 2.65 18.22
C ILE A 306 2.29 1.96 16.95
N MET A 307 3.29 2.53 16.30
CA MET A 307 4.00 1.96 15.15
C MET A 307 5.45 1.67 15.54
N GLU A 308 5.83 0.39 15.51
CA GLU A 308 7.15 -0.04 15.97
C GLU A 308 7.78 -1.07 15.02
N ASN A 309 9.05 -0.92 14.68
CA ASN A 309 9.80 -1.86 13.83
C ASN A 309 9.12 -2.10 12.46
N ILE A 310 9.00 -1.04 11.66
CA ILE A 310 8.32 -1.10 10.36
C ILE A 310 9.26 -0.66 9.24
N LEU A 311 9.31 -1.45 8.16
CA LEU A 311 9.97 -1.10 6.91
C LEU A 311 8.93 -0.67 5.86
N PHE A 312 9.08 0.53 5.33
CA PHE A 312 8.39 0.99 4.13
C PHE A 312 9.41 1.13 3.02
N THR A 313 9.25 0.37 1.93
CA THR A 313 10.21 0.45 0.82
C THR A 313 9.54 0.36 -0.54
N ASN A 314 10.20 0.92 -1.56
CA ASN A 314 9.74 0.87 -2.95
C ASN A 314 8.26 1.20 -3.12
N HIS A 315 7.86 2.32 -2.51
CA HIS A 315 6.49 2.80 -2.59
C HIS A 315 6.41 4.16 -3.27
N SER A 316 5.24 4.40 -3.88
CA SER A 316 4.94 5.52 -4.76
C SER A 316 5.85 5.55 -5.98
N TRP A 317 5.25 5.55 -7.15
CA TRP A 317 5.98 5.58 -8.43
C TRP A 317 5.83 6.92 -9.14
N PHE A 318 4.74 7.61 -8.86
CA PHE A 318 4.42 8.90 -9.45
C PHE A 318 4.92 10.05 -8.60
N SER A 319 5.44 11.06 -9.28
CA SER A 319 5.97 12.26 -8.65
C SER A 319 4.87 13.25 -8.30
N GLY A 320 5.11 14.07 -7.28
CA GLY A 320 4.17 14.99 -6.68
C GLY A 320 3.12 14.30 -5.80
N SER A 321 3.31 13.03 -5.46
CA SER A 321 2.29 12.22 -4.77
C SER A 321 2.10 12.66 -3.33
N HIS A 322 3.18 12.99 -2.61
CA HIS A 322 3.15 13.26 -1.17
C HIS A 322 2.48 12.10 -0.38
N ASP A 323 2.67 10.86 -0.82
CA ASP A 323 2.09 9.66 -0.23
C ASP A 323 2.83 9.27 1.07
N TYR A 324 2.70 10.11 2.10
CA TYR A 324 3.30 9.89 3.42
C TYR A 324 2.73 8.64 4.11
N VAL A 325 3.54 8.04 4.98
CA VAL A 325 2.98 7.29 6.13
C VAL A 325 2.40 8.29 7.10
N THR A 326 1.14 8.14 7.53
CA THR A 326 0.47 9.20 8.30
C THR A 326 -0.30 8.68 9.50
N ASP A 327 -0.30 9.49 10.56
CA ASP A 327 -1.38 9.52 11.55
C ASP A 327 -1.89 10.95 11.63
N THR A 328 -3.18 11.15 11.33
CA THR A 328 -3.77 12.48 11.26
C THR A 328 -5.07 12.56 12.02
N ARG A 329 -5.37 13.75 12.55
CA ARG A 329 -6.61 14.04 13.27
C ARG A 329 -6.84 13.14 14.49
N ASN A 330 -5.77 12.66 15.11
CA ASN A 330 -5.76 11.89 16.36
C ASN A 330 -6.13 12.78 17.56
N TYR A 331 -7.35 13.30 17.57
CA TYR A 331 -7.95 14.07 18.64
C TYR A 331 -9.47 13.82 18.72
N ARG A 332 -10.08 14.24 19.81
CA ARG A 332 -11.55 14.36 19.94
C ARG A 332 -11.94 15.80 20.20
N LEU A 333 -13.15 16.15 19.77
CA LEU A 333 -13.72 17.48 19.99
C LEU A 333 -14.77 17.39 21.09
N GLY A 334 -14.78 18.39 21.97
CA GLY A 334 -15.88 18.63 22.91
C GLY A 334 -17.10 19.24 22.21
N SER A 335 -18.19 19.38 22.96
CA SER A 335 -19.42 20.04 22.47
C SER A 335 -19.21 21.52 22.11
N ASP A 336 -18.16 22.15 22.62
CA ASP A 336 -17.75 23.52 22.30
C ASP A 336 -16.87 23.60 21.03
N GLY A 337 -16.65 22.48 20.33
CA GLY A 337 -15.84 22.40 19.11
C GLY A 337 -14.33 22.49 19.36
N LYS A 338 -13.87 22.52 20.62
CA LYS A 338 -12.45 22.53 20.96
C LYS A 338 -11.92 21.12 21.14
N ILE A 339 -10.61 20.96 20.94
CA ILE A 339 -9.95 19.69 21.25
C ILE A 339 -10.01 19.44 22.76
N ASN A 340 -10.68 18.36 23.17
CA ASN A 340 -10.78 17.93 24.57
C ASN A 340 -9.82 16.78 24.90
N GLU A 341 -9.45 15.99 23.89
CA GLU A 341 -8.60 14.82 24.04
C GLU A 341 -7.62 14.76 22.86
N TYR A 342 -6.36 14.46 23.16
CA TYR A 342 -5.32 14.21 22.17
C TYR A 342 -4.96 12.73 22.21
N GLY A 343 -4.95 12.10 21.04
CA GLY A 343 -4.64 10.69 20.85
C GLY A 343 -3.18 10.49 20.48
N SER A 344 -2.25 10.92 21.33
CA SER A 344 -0.81 10.85 21.10
C SER A 344 -0.34 9.51 20.53
N ASP A 345 0.39 9.56 19.43
CA ASP A 345 0.93 8.42 18.70
C ASP A 345 2.44 8.24 18.93
N ILE A 346 2.91 6.99 18.86
CA ILE A 346 4.33 6.62 19.03
C ILE A 346 4.85 6.01 17.74
N TRP A 347 5.98 6.52 17.26
CA TRP A 347 6.69 6.06 16.08
C TRP A 347 8.10 5.66 16.48
N ARG A 348 8.45 4.38 16.34
CA ARG A 348 9.76 3.87 16.77
C ARG A 348 10.35 2.82 15.84
N TYR A 349 11.65 2.89 15.55
CA TYR A 349 12.35 1.90 14.72
C TYR A 349 11.72 1.77 13.32
N ILE A 350 11.44 2.91 12.69
CA ILE A 350 10.78 2.93 11.37
C ILE A 350 11.80 3.32 10.32
N THR A 351 11.85 2.53 9.25
CA THR A 351 12.65 2.83 8.07
C THR A 351 11.74 3.12 6.88
N VAL A 352 11.88 4.29 6.27
CA VAL A 352 11.33 4.60 4.95
C VAL A 352 12.50 4.68 3.98
N MET A 353 12.51 3.83 2.96
CA MET A 353 13.61 3.84 2.01
C MET A 353 13.26 3.50 0.57
N ASN A 354 14.04 4.05 -0.35
CA ASN A 354 14.01 3.67 -1.76
C ASN A 354 12.62 3.91 -2.40
N SER A 355 12.03 5.10 -2.20
CA SER A 355 10.63 5.39 -2.54
C SER A 355 10.45 6.74 -3.24
N ASN A 356 9.57 6.81 -4.25
CA ASN A 356 9.25 8.08 -4.95
C ASN A 356 8.12 8.80 -4.19
N SER A 357 8.34 8.97 -2.89
CA SER A 357 7.38 9.57 -1.98
C SER A 357 8.06 10.58 -1.06
N ALA A 358 7.27 11.16 -0.17
CA ALA A 358 7.76 11.79 1.04
C ALA A 358 8.04 10.73 2.13
N GLY A 359 8.42 11.16 3.34
CA GLY A 359 8.67 10.23 4.43
C GLY A 359 7.46 10.00 5.32
N ILE A 360 7.52 10.44 6.57
CA ILE A 360 6.45 10.24 7.57
C ILE A 360 5.80 11.55 7.99
N PHE A 361 4.54 11.47 8.38
CA PHE A 361 3.75 12.55 8.96
C PHE A 361 3.16 12.09 10.31
N PRO A 362 3.93 12.24 11.41
CA PRO A 362 3.45 11.92 12.75
C PRO A 362 2.30 12.84 13.19
N GLY A 363 1.39 12.29 14.00
CA GLY A 363 0.20 12.96 14.52
C GLY A 363 0.49 13.95 15.66
N LEU A 364 -0.59 14.41 16.29
CA LEU A 364 -0.54 15.40 17.37
C LEU A 364 0.13 14.81 18.61
N ARG A 365 0.99 15.60 19.26
CA ARG A 365 1.66 15.24 20.53
C ARG A 365 2.36 13.88 20.48
N SER A 366 2.95 13.55 19.34
CA SER A 366 3.62 12.28 19.13
C SER A 366 5.04 12.24 19.65
N LEU A 367 5.47 11.04 20.01
CA LEU A 367 6.87 10.67 20.17
C LEU A 367 7.36 10.00 18.89
N THR A 368 8.35 10.60 18.24
CA THR A 368 8.95 10.08 17.01
C THR A 368 10.44 9.86 17.24
N GLU A 369 10.87 8.59 17.27
CA GLU A 369 12.26 8.27 17.59
C GLU A 369 12.81 7.06 16.86
N TYR A 370 14.13 7.01 16.68
CA TYR A 370 14.80 5.92 15.93
C TYR A 370 14.22 5.76 14.52
N ILE A 371 14.03 6.89 13.83
CA ILE A 371 13.52 6.92 12.46
C ILE A 371 14.69 6.99 11.49
N ARG A 372 14.65 6.17 10.44
CA ARG A 372 15.55 6.26 9.30
C ARG A 372 14.74 6.56 8.04
N ILE A 373 14.98 7.72 7.45
CA ILE A 373 14.49 8.07 6.11
C ILE A 373 15.70 8.06 5.19
N GLU A 374 15.69 7.25 4.14
CA GLU A 374 16.84 7.07 3.27
C GLU A 374 16.44 6.96 1.79
N ASN A 375 17.08 7.72 0.90
CA ASN A 375 16.86 7.61 -0.55
C ASN A 375 15.36 7.76 -0.91
N ILE A 376 14.81 8.94 -0.66
CA ILE A 376 13.45 9.30 -1.10
C ILE A 376 13.53 10.44 -2.13
N PHE A 377 12.76 10.33 -3.21
CA PHE A 377 13.09 11.00 -4.49
C PHE A 377 12.06 12.03 -4.97
N ASP A 378 10.89 12.09 -4.33
CA ASP A 378 9.79 12.94 -4.77
C ASP A 378 10.09 14.44 -4.53
N TYR A 379 9.21 15.32 -5.00
CA TYR A 379 9.40 16.76 -4.98
C TYR A 379 8.11 17.49 -4.56
N GLY A 380 8.28 18.70 -4.03
CA GLY A 380 7.15 19.55 -3.69
C GLY A 380 7.37 20.32 -2.39
N ASP A 381 6.27 20.61 -1.70
CA ASP A 381 6.30 21.27 -0.40
C ASP A 381 6.16 20.22 0.71
N GLY A 382 7.21 19.44 0.94
CA GLY A 382 7.23 18.30 1.85
C GLY A 382 8.59 18.04 2.50
N SER A 383 8.71 16.92 3.22
CA SER A 383 9.90 16.55 3.98
C SER A 383 10.00 15.06 4.28
N GLY A 384 11.19 14.60 4.72
CA GLY A 384 11.35 13.25 5.27
C GLY A 384 10.57 13.04 6.57
N ILE A 385 10.56 14.03 7.46
CA ILE A 385 9.66 14.05 8.63
C ILE A 385 8.89 15.37 8.63
N GLN A 386 7.59 15.27 8.38
CA GLN A 386 6.68 16.41 8.23
C GLN A 386 5.80 16.57 9.45
N ARG A 387 5.77 17.78 10.02
CA ARG A 387 4.74 18.19 11.00
C ARG A 387 4.12 19.50 10.57
N ASN A 388 2.79 19.58 10.63
CA ASN A 388 2.09 20.87 10.52
C ASN A 388 1.94 21.52 11.91
N GLY A 389 1.46 22.76 11.97
CA GLY A 389 1.47 23.57 13.20
C GLY A 389 0.81 22.85 14.39
N THR A 390 -0.35 22.24 14.17
CA THR A 390 -1.04 21.45 15.20
C THR A 390 -0.28 20.18 15.61
N ALA A 391 0.32 19.48 14.64
CA ALA A 391 1.12 18.27 14.92
C ALA A 391 2.50 18.59 15.51
N THR A 392 2.94 19.84 15.45
CA THR A 392 4.18 20.31 16.07
C THR A 392 3.97 20.49 17.57
N ASP A 393 2.80 20.95 18.01
CA ASP A 393 2.54 21.27 19.41
C ASP A 393 2.79 20.07 20.34
N SER A 394 3.62 20.30 21.37
CA SER A 394 3.96 19.31 22.40
C SER A 394 4.45 17.96 21.84
N SER A 395 5.13 17.99 20.69
CA SER A 395 5.68 16.79 20.05
C SER A 395 7.18 16.63 20.33
N THR A 396 7.69 15.41 20.22
CA THR A 396 9.12 15.11 20.37
C THR A 396 9.63 14.34 19.16
N THR A 397 10.75 14.80 18.56
CA THR A 397 11.50 14.05 17.55
C THR A 397 12.94 13.86 17.99
N ARG A 398 13.42 12.61 18.10
CA ARG A 398 14.79 12.34 18.57
C ARG A 398 15.42 11.09 17.99
N TYR A 399 16.76 11.05 17.96
CA TYR A 399 17.52 9.89 17.47
C TYR A 399 17.07 9.45 16.07
N SER A 400 17.04 10.39 15.12
CA SER A 400 16.51 10.14 13.79
C SER A 400 17.48 10.59 12.70
N TRP A 401 17.49 9.88 11.58
CA TRP A 401 18.38 10.12 10.44
C TRP A 401 17.55 10.31 9.18
N ILE A 402 17.71 11.47 8.54
CA ILE A 402 17.15 11.75 7.23
C ILE A 402 18.31 11.93 6.26
N ILE A 403 18.53 10.90 5.45
CA ILE A 403 19.69 10.74 4.59
C ILE A 403 19.20 10.71 3.15
N ASN A 404 19.74 11.61 2.33
CA ASN A 404 19.58 11.57 0.88
C ASN A 404 18.13 11.70 0.40
N ALA A 405 17.48 12.81 0.76
CA ALA A 405 16.21 13.27 0.22
C ALA A 405 16.45 14.56 -0.60
N PRO A 406 17.11 14.48 -1.77
CA PRO A 406 17.75 15.64 -2.43
C PRO A 406 16.78 16.74 -2.90
N ARG A 407 15.48 16.45 -2.97
CA ARG A 407 14.42 17.38 -3.37
C ARG A 407 13.44 17.73 -2.24
N TRP A 408 13.66 17.17 -1.05
CA TRP A 408 12.85 17.41 0.14
C TRP A 408 13.59 18.21 1.20
N ASN A 409 12.83 18.79 2.13
CA ASN A 409 13.41 19.16 3.42
C ASN A 409 13.68 17.86 4.20
N GLY A 410 14.77 17.80 4.98
CA GLY A 410 15.00 16.64 5.83
C GLY A 410 13.92 16.53 6.90
N PHE A 411 13.81 17.59 7.71
CA PHE A 411 12.77 17.73 8.73
C PHE A 411 12.06 19.07 8.59
N ARG A 412 10.75 19.09 8.86
CA ARG A 412 9.96 20.32 8.75
C ARG A 412 8.90 20.48 9.84
N TRP A 413 8.94 21.65 10.48
CA TRP A 413 7.81 22.25 11.20
C TRP A 413 7.15 23.28 10.29
N ASN A 414 5.92 22.99 9.89
CA ASN A 414 5.20 23.75 8.89
C ASN A 414 3.94 24.41 9.44
N SER A 415 3.69 25.65 9.02
CA SER A 415 2.40 26.32 8.82
C SER A 415 2.73 27.81 8.59
N ASN A 416 1.76 28.72 8.57
CA ASN A 416 2.05 30.17 8.63
C ASN A 416 2.76 30.55 9.94
N LYS A 417 2.40 29.88 11.04
CA LYS A 417 3.15 29.83 12.31
C LYS A 417 3.26 28.36 12.68
N SER A 418 4.46 27.85 12.97
CA SER A 418 4.58 26.51 13.55
C SER A 418 3.91 26.44 14.93
N GLY A 419 3.68 25.21 15.40
CA GLY A 419 3.28 24.98 16.79
C GLY A 419 4.43 25.27 17.76
N HIS A 420 4.13 25.29 19.04
CA HIS A 420 5.07 25.59 20.13
C HIS A 420 5.33 24.36 21.00
N HIS A 421 6.29 24.44 21.94
CA HIS A 421 6.60 23.36 22.89
C HIS A 421 7.00 22.02 22.24
N ALA A 422 7.57 22.08 21.03
CA ALA A 422 8.09 20.91 20.35
C ALA A 422 9.58 20.73 20.67
N ASP A 423 9.99 19.49 20.93
CA ASP A 423 11.39 19.13 21.17
C ASP A 423 11.98 18.37 19.98
N MET A 424 13.15 18.83 19.50
CA MET A 424 13.93 18.14 18.49
C MET A 424 15.40 18.05 18.92
N HIS A 425 15.92 16.84 19.13
CA HIS A 425 17.31 16.64 19.53
C HIS A 425 17.90 15.35 18.95
N HIS A 426 19.20 15.31 18.67
CA HIS A 426 19.86 14.13 18.09
C HIS A 426 19.24 13.71 16.73
N VAL A 427 18.99 14.69 15.86
CA VAL A 427 18.49 14.46 14.51
C VAL A 427 19.60 14.78 13.50
N VAL A 428 19.91 13.80 12.65
CA VAL A 428 20.87 13.94 11.55
C VAL A 428 20.10 14.18 10.26
N SER A 429 20.49 15.20 9.50
CA SER A 429 19.89 15.54 8.22
C SER A 429 21.01 15.84 7.22
N ILE A 430 21.21 14.95 6.24
CA ILE A 430 22.34 15.02 5.29
C ILE A 430 21.89 14.62 3.88
N GLY A 431 22.41 15.31 2.85
CA GLY A 431 22.07 15.01 1.45
C GLY A 431 20.66 15.43 1.04
N ASN A 432 20.00 16.27 1.84
CA ASN A 432 18.66 16.78 1.58
C ASN A 432 18.70 18.14 0.86
N SER A 433 17.62 18.55 0.16
CA SER A 433 17.54 19.89 -0.46
C SER A 433 17.72 21.00 0.57
N ARG A 434 17.15 20.78 1.76
CA ARG A 434 17.34 21.61 2.94
C ARG A 434 17.37 20.71 4.17
N GLY A 435 18.31 20.93 5.09
CA GLY A 435 18.41 20.10 6.29
C GLY A 435 17.17 20.18 7.17
N PHE A 436 16.83 21.41 7.60
CA PHE A 436 15.72 21.71 8.49
C PHE A 436 14.93 22.92 7.98
N ARG A 437 13.59 22.89 8.09
CA ARG A 437 12.72 24.04 7.83
C ARG A 437 11.77 24.24 9.01
N LEU A 438 12.08 25.21 9.85
CA LEU A 438 11.32 25.56 11.05
C LEU A 438 10.69 26.94 10.81
N LYS A 439 9.36 27.02 10.77
CA LYS A 439 8.62 28.22 10.36
C LYS A 439 8.01 29.00 11.53
#